data_AF-A0A2X2JKT4-F1
#
_entry.id   AF-A0A2X2JKT4-F1
#
_cell.length_a   1.000
_cell.length_b   1.000
_cell.length_c   1.000
_cell.angle_alpha   90.00
_cell.angle_beta   90.00
_cell.angle_gamma   90.00
#
_symmetry.space_group_name_H-M   'P 1'
#
loop_
_entity.id
_entity.type
_entity.pdbx_description
1 polymer ?
#
loop_
_entity_poly.entity_id
_entity_poly.type
_entity_poly.pdbx_seq_one_letter_code
_entity_poly.pdbx_strand_id
1 'polypeptide(L)'
;MDVLIQRKLWVRARLTLMKLPLRLDGSENLKMNIAPKQRSMVFHLFVFRSQRPFHPQRLHSYLNERYPHNIIRAKGLLWLASRPNLAISFSQAGGSVRLESAGSWWSSMPEEQRYQYPSYAEISAELLKRWHPEWEDRKNELVFIGQHLDKEKYLS
;
A
#
# COMPACT_ATOMS: atom_id res chain seq x y z
N MET A 1 7.22 -15.92 3.45
CA MET A 1 7.56 -14.52 3.80
C MET A 1 6.29 -13.87 4.33
N ASP A 2 6.37 -13.15 5.46
CA ASP A 2 5.18 -12.65 6.18
C ASP A 2 4.69 -11.29 5.67
N VAL A 3 3.37 -11.07 5.72
CA VAL A 3 2.70 -9.81 5.34
C VAL A 3 3.25 -8.61 6.09
N LEU A 4 3.63 -8.80 7.37
CA LEU A 4 4.20 -7.74 8.19
C LEU A 4 5.71 -7.58 8.03
N ILE A 5 6.43 -8.61 7.57
CA ILE A 5 7.82 -8.47 7.09
C ILE A 5 7.83 -7.61 5.82
N GLN A 6 6.90 -7.82 4.90
CA GLN A 6 6.67 -6.94 3.76
C GLN A 6 6.26 -5.52 4.19
N ARG A 7 5.50 -5.36 5.29
CA ARG A 7 5.22 -4.03 5.86
C ARG A 7 6.42 -3.35 6.52
N LYS A 8 7.29 -4.06 7.24
CA LYS A 8 8.53 -3.49 7.80
C LYS A 8 9.48 -3.11 6.67
N LEU A 9 9.61 -3.96 5.65
CA LEU A 9 10.25 -3.64 4.37
C LEU A 9 9.56 -2.45 3.68
N TRP A 10 8.24 -2.28 3.84
CA TRP A 10 7.46 -1.16 3.30
C TRP A 10 7.61 0.13 4.11
N VAL A 11 7.75 0.12 5.44
CA VAL A 11 8.10 1.31 6.24
C VAL A 11 9.55 1.73 5.92
N ARG A 12 10.46 0.74 5.81
CA ARG A 12 11.81 0.97 5.26
C ARG A 12 11.77 1.41 3.80
N ALA A 13 10.84 0.94 2.97
CA ALA A 13 10.69 1.38 1.59
C ALA A 13 9.93 2.70 1.46
N ARG A 14 9.11 3.10 2.44
CA ARG A 14 8.58 4.45 2.61
C ARG A 14 9.76 5.39 2.81
N LEU A 15 10.74 4.98 3.62
CA LEU A 15 12.03 5.67 3.78
C LEU A 15 12.90 5.58 2.50
N THR A 16 12.92 4.47 1.76
CA THR A 16 13.70 4.33 0.50
C THR A 16 13.06 5.06 -0.69
N LEU A 17 11.74 5.16 -0.78
CA LEU A 17 11.02 6.04 -1.69
C LEU A 17 11.31 7.51 -1.33
N MET A 18 11.49 7.81 -0.03
CA MET A 18 12.02 9.08 0.48
C MET A 18 13.56 9.23 0.38
N LYS A 19 14.31 8.26 -0.16
CA LYS A 19 15.77 8.41 -0.46
C LYS A 19 16.04 9.04 -1.83
N LEU A 20 15.00 9.30 -2.62
CA LEU A 20 15.07 10.38 -3.62
C LEU A 20 15.22 11.71 -2.86
N PRO A 21 15.83 12.77 -3.42
CA PRO A 21 15.96 14.08 -2.77
C PRO A 21 14.58 14.77 -2.65
N LEU A 22 13.71 14.19 -1.83
CA LEU A 22 12.32 14.57 -1.59
C LEU A 22 12.27 15.23 -0.22
N ARG A 23 11.93 16.52 -0.18
CA ARG A 23 11.56 17.20 1.06
C ARG A 23 10.04 17.08 1.23
N LEU A 24 9.62 16.52 2.36
CA LEU A 24 8.24 16.65 2.84
C LEU A 24 8.04 18.10 3.26
N ASP A 25 7.10 18.82 2.67
CA ASP A 25 6.81 20.21 3.04
C ASP A 25 5.65 20.32 4.05
N GLY A 26 5.58 19.44 5.06
CA GLY A 26 4.60 19.51 6.14
C GLY A 26 3.12 19.35 5.74
N SER A 27 2.81 19.48 4.46
CA SER A 27 1.59 19.07 3.79
C SER A 27 1.82 17.68 3.17
N GLU A 28 0.79 16.90 2.86
CA GLU A 28 0.90 15.58 2.23
C GLU A 28 1.54 15.60 0.80
N ASN A 29 2.25 16.68 0.45
CA ASN A 29 2.88 16.92 -0.84
C ASN A 29 4.38 16.60 -0.83
N LEU A 30 4.88 16.09 -1.97
CA LEU A 30 6.28 15.76 -2.18
C LEU A 30 6.85 16.62 -3.32
N LYS A 31 7.70 17.59 -2.98
CA LYS A 31 8.44 18.33 -4.00
C LYS A 31 9.69 17.55 -4.40
N MET A 32 9.76 17.17 -5.68
CA MET A 32 10.93 16.51 -6.25
C MET A 32 11.70 17.50 -7.11
N ASN A 33 12.90 17.87 -6.67
CA ASN A 33 13.82 18.68 -7.47
C ASN A 33 14.61 17.77 -8.39
N ILE A 34 14.36 17.87 -9.69
CA ILE A 34 15.23 17.29 -10.72
C ILE A 34 16.33 18.32 -11.00
N ALA A 35 17.55 17.86 -11.27
CA ALA A 35 18.80 18.63 -11.47
C ALA A 35 18.62 20.04 -12.12
N PRO A 36 19.50 21.02 -11.81
CA PRO A 36 19.26 22.47 -11.98
C PRO A 36 18.98 22.98 -13.41
N LYS A 37 18.98 22.11 -14.42
CA LYS A 37 18.77 22.46 -15.83
C LYS A 37 17.40 22.06 -16.39
N GLN A 38 16.51 21.45 -15.59
CA GLN A 38 15.17 21.06 -16.02
C GLN A 38 14.06 21.66 -15.16
N ARG A 39 12.93 21.94 -15.82
CA ARG A 39 11.67 22.43 -15.24
C ARG A 39 11.33 21.62 -13.98
N SER A 40 11.06 22.31 -12.87
CA SER A 40 10.61 21.65 -11.64
C SER A 40 9.27 20.94 -11.89
N MET A 41 9.19 19.67 -11.48
CA MET A 41 7.97 18.87 -11.60
C MET A 41 7.50 18.49 -10.20
N VAL A 42 6.26 18.88 -9.88
CA VAL A 42 5.66 18.61 -8.57
C VAL A 42 4.91 17.29 -8.64
N PHE A 43 5.17 16.41 -7.68
CA PHE A 43 4.43 15.16 -7.53
C PHE A 43 3.58 15.22 -6.26
N HIS A 44 2.43 14.58 -6.33
CA HIS A 44 1.56 14.41 -5.19
C HIS A 44 1.57 12.95 -4.78
N LEU A 45 1.36 12.74 -3.48
CA LEU A 45 1.25 11.46 -2.85
C LEU A 45 -0.11 11.41 -2.16
N PHE A 46 -0.81 10.30 -2.27
CA PHE A 46 -1.88 10.01 -1.32
C PHE A 46 -1.85 8.56 -0.89
N VAL A 47 -2.42 8.32 0.29
CA VAL A 47 -2.58 6.97 0.85
C VAL A 47 -4.05 6.62 0.86
N PHE A 48 -4.40 5.53 0.18
CA PHE A 48 -5.70 4.90 0.28
C PHE A 48 -5.67 3.86 1.39
N ARG A 49 -6.66 3.91 2.28
CA ARG A 49 -6.88 2.88 3.31
C ARG A 49 -8.33 2.47 3.32
N SER A 50 -8.59 1.18 3.36
CA SER A 50 -9.93 0.63 3.51
C SER A 50 -9.88 -0.65 4.32
N GLN A 51 -10.81 -0.79 5.27
CA GLN A 51 -11.03 -2.03 5.99
C GLN A 51 -11.89 -3.02 5.20
N ARG A 52 -12.57 -2.59 4.14
CA ARG A 52 -13.39 -3.48 3.31
C ARG A 52 -12.56 -4.16 2.23
N PRO A 53 -12.77 -5.45 1.93
CA PRO A 53 -12.06 -6.13 0.87
C PRO A 53 -12.45 -5.57 -0.49
N PHE A 54 -11.54 -5.63 -1.46
CA PHE A 54 -11.87 -5.35 -2.85
C PHE A 54 -12.68 -6.50 -3.44
N HIS A 55 -13.74 -6.14 -4.18
CA HIS A 55 -14.43 -7.10 -5.03
C HIS A 55 -13.56 -7.43 -6.25
N PRO A 56 -13.28 -8.71 -6.55
CA PRO A 56 -12.31 -9.10 -7.56
C PRO A 56 -12.61 -8.54 -8.96
N GLN A 57 -13.85 -8.67 -9.43
CA GLN A 57 -14.25 -8.14 -10.75
C GLN A 57 -14.21 -6.61 -10.81
N ARG A 58 -14.68 -5.90 -9.78
CA ARG A 58 -14.64 -4.43 -9.75
C ARG A 58 -13.20 -3.91 -9.77
N LEU A 59 -12.29 -4.56 -9.03
CA LEU A 59 -10.87 -4.22 -9.06
C LEU A 59 -10.28 -4.47 -10.46
N HIS A 60 -10.58 -5.62 -11.06
CA HIS A 60 -10.12 -5.94 -12.41
C HIS A 60 -10.59 -4.90 -13.45
N SER A 61 -11.89 -4.59 -13.49
CA SER A 61 -12.42 -3.57 -14.40
C SER A 61 -11.81 -2.20 -14.12
N TYR A 62 -11.66 -1.80 -12.86
CA TYR A 62 -11.02 -0.53 -12.52
C TYR A 62 -9.58 -0.45 -13.05
N LEU A 63 -8.78 -1.49 -12.82
CA LEU A 63 -7.37 -1.52 -13.25
C LEU A 63 -7.20 -1.48 -14.78
N ASN A 64 -8.15 -2.04 -15.54
CA ASN A 64 -8.06 -2.11 -17.00
C ASN A 64 -8.75 -0.93 -17.72
N GLU A 65 -9.81 -0.36 -17.14
CA GLU A 65 -10.67 0.60 -17.84
C GLU A 65 -10.55 2.03 -17.30
N ARG A 66 -10.27 2.20 -16.00
CA ARG A 66 -10.36 3.49 -15.31
C ARG A 66 -9.11 3.90 -14.56
N TYR A 67 -8.07 3.06 -14.56
CA TYR A 67 -6.86 3.32 -13.79
C TYR A 67 -6.15 4.58 -14.31
N PRO A 68 -5.91 5.60 -13.46
CA PRO A 68 -5.41 6.89 -13.93
C PRO A 68 -3.98 6.82 -14.47
N HIS A 69 -3.77 7.32 -15.69
CA HIS A 69 -2.46 7.37 -16.35
C HIS A 69 -1.46 8.34 -15.69
N ASN A 70 -1.94 9.30 -14.91
CA ASN A 70 -1.10 10.27 -14.20
C ASN A 70 -0.52 9.71 -12.89
N ILE A 71 -0.89 8.49 -12.49
CA ILE A 71 -0.21 7.74 -11.42
C ILE A 71 1.04 7.10 -12.01
N ILE A 72 2.21 7.54 -11.56
CA ILE A 72 3.51 7.12 -12.07
C ILE A 72 4.04 5.91 -11.30
N ARG A 73 3.73 5.86 -10.00
CA ARG A 73 4.04 4.72 -9.14
C ARG A 73 2.94 4.50 -8.13
N ALA A 74 2.71 3.23 -7.81
CA ALA A 74 1.90 2.86 -6.69
C ALA A 74 2.44 1.59 -6.03
N LYS A 75 2.26 1.47 -4.72
CA LYS A 75 2.67 0.28 -3.98
C LYS A 75 1.81 0.11 -2.74
N GLY A 76 1.49 -1.12 -2.38
CA GLY A 76 0.86 -1.40 -1.11
C GLY A 76 0.40 -2.83 -0.93
N LEU A 77 -0.50 -3.02 0.03
CA LEU A 77 -1.15 -4.29 0.30
C LEU A 77 -2.63 -4.19 -0.07
N LEU A 78 -3.09 -5.21 -0.78
CA LEU A 78 -4.47 -5.44 -1.16
C LEU A 78 -5.03 -6.63 -0.40
N TRP A 79 -6.33 -6.54 -0.13
CA TRP A 79 -7.15 -7.61 0.40
C TRP A 79 -8.33 -7.84 -0.55
N LEU A 80 -8.43 -9.06 -1.10
CA LEU A 80 -9.48 -9.46 -2.03
C LEU A 80 -10.53 -10.33 -1.34
N ALA A 81 -11.80 -10.04 -1.60
CA ALA A 81 -12.92 -10.77 -1.02
C ALA A 81 -12.91 -12.27 -1.39
N SER A 82 -12.47 -12.61 -2.60
CA SER A 82 -12.35 -14.02 -3.05
C SER A 82 -11.16 -14.77 -2.46
N ARG A 83 -10.24 -14.10 -1.76
CA ARG A 83 -9.04 -14.69 -1.16
C ARG A 83 -8.83 -14.11 0.24
N PRO A 84 -9.76 -14.38 1.19
CA PRO A 84 -9.80 -13.68 2.48
C PRO A 84 -8.54 -13.89 3.32
N ASN A 85 -7.86 -15.03 3.15
CA ASN A 85 -6.67 -15.38 3.92
C ASN A 85 -5.37 -14.84 3.33
N LEU A 86 -5.40 -14.34 2.09
CA LEU A 86 -4.22 -13.92 1.35
C LEU A 86 -4.08 -12.39 1.37
N ALA A 87 -2.91 -11.90 1.76
CA ALA A 87 -2.52 -10.53 1.47
C ALA A 87 -1.81 -10.50 0.11
N ILE A 88 -2.12 -9.48 -0.68
CA ILE A 88 -1.57 -9.32 -2.04
C ILE A 88 -0.72 -8.06 -2.05
N SER A 89 0.54 -8.17 -2.47
CA SER A 89 1.35 -6.99 -2.76
C SER A 89 0.90 -6.41 -4.10
N PHE A 90 0.62 -5.12 -4.11
CA PHE A 90 0.38 -4.34 -5.32
C PHE A 90 1.62 -3.50 -5.60
N SER A 91 2.09 -3.51 -6.84
CA SER A 91 3.14 -2.60 -7.28
C SER A 91 2.88 -2.14 -8.71
N GLN A 92 3.14 -0.86 -8.95
CA GLN A 92 3.05 -0.24 -10.26
C GLN A 92 4.22 0.69 -10.47
N ALA A 93 4.79 0.63 -11.67
CA ALA A 93 5.81 1.56 -12.15
C ALA A 93 5.58 1.83 -13.64
N GLY A 94 5.29 3.09 -13.99
CA GLY A 94 4.87 3.44 -15.35
C GLY A 94 3.59 2.68 -15.73
N GLY A 95 3.52 2.13 -16.95
CA GLY A 95 2.35 1.37 -17.41
C GLY A 95 2.23 -0.06 -16.85
N SER A 96 3.23 -0.55 -16.08
CA SER A 96 3.22 -1.93 -15.59
C SER A 96 2.65 -2.04 -14.19
N VAL A 97 1.67 -2.92 -14.02
CA VAL A 97 1.05 -3.28 -12.74
C VAL A 97 1.33 -4.75 -12.43
N ARG A 98 1.70 -5.04 -11.17
CA ARG A 98 1.91 -6.40 -10.65
C ARG A 98 1.17 -6.61 -9.34
N LEU A 99 0.50 -7.75 -9.25
CA LEU A 99 -0.15 -8.26 -8.05
C LEU A 99 0.50 -9.60 -7.69
N GLU A 100 1.10 -9.70 -6.51
CA GLU A 100 1.82 -10.91 -6.08
C GLU A 100 1.36 -11.33 -4.68
N SER A 101 1.56 -12.60 -4.33
CA SER A 101 1.31 -13.07 -2.96
C SER A 101 2.27 -12.39 -1.98
N ALA A 102 1.73 -11.76 -0.94
CA ALA A 102 2.52 -11.20 0.16
C ALA A 102 2.55 -12.10 1.41
N GLY A 103 1.94 -13.28 1.34
CA GLY A 103 1.72 -14.18 2.47
C GLY A 103 0.31 -14.09 3.04
N SER A 104 0.07 -14.86 4.11
CA SER A 104 -1.24 -14.92 4.77
C SER A 104 -1.39 -13.85 5.85
N TRP A 105 -2.61 -13.36 6.05
CA TRP A 105 -2.90 -12.49 7.20
C TRP A 105 -2.69 -13.26 8.52
N TRP A 106 -2.30 -12.56 9.60
CA TRP A 106 -2.15 -13.19 10.91
C TRP A 106 -3.48 -13.71 11.46
N SER A 107 -4.58 -13.03 11.15
CA SER A 107 -5.93 -13.52 11.40
C SER A 107 -6.26 -14.86 10.72
N SER A 108 -5.50 -15.27 9.71
CA SER A 108 -5.74 -16.54 9.00
C SER A 108 -5.17 -17.76 9.73
N MET A 109 -4.49 -17.56 10.85
CA MET A 109 -4.00 -18.63 11.73
C MET A 109 -4.55 -18.45 13.16
N PRO A 110 -4.74 -19.56 13.90
CA PRO A 110 -5.11 -19.52 15.32
C PRO A 110 -4.14 -18.67 16.13
N GLU A 111 -4.63 -17.96 17.14
CA GLU A 111 -3.84 -17.00 17.92
C GLU A 111 -2.62 -17.66 18.59
N GLU A 112 -2.81 -18.86 19.14
CA GLU A 112 -1.76 -19.62 19.82
C GLU A 112 -0.60 -19.96 18.88
N GLN A 113 -0.89 -20.15 17.59
CA GLN A 113 0.13 -20.41 16.57
C GLN A 113 0.88 -19.13 16.18
N ARG A 114 0.23 -17.95 16.23
CA ARG A 114 0.88 -16.67 15.88
C ARG A 114 2.09 -16.41 16.76
N TYR A 115 1.98 -16.67 18.06
CA TYR A 115 3.06 -16.46 19.04
C TYR A 115 4.28 -17.37 18.85
N GLN A 116 4.16 -18.44 18.06
CA GLN A 116 5.29 -19.29 17.69
C GLN A 116 6.21 -18.62 16.65
N TYR A 117 5.73 -17.58 15.96
CA TYR A 117 6.51 -16.85 14.97
C TYR A 117 7.21 -15.64 15.61
N PRO A 118 8.56 -15.56 15.60
CA PRO A 118 9.28 -14.40 16.13
C PRO A 118 8.84 -13.08 15.50
N SER A 119 8.50 -13.09 14.21
CA SER A 119 8.00 -11.91 13.50
C SER A 119 6.68 -11.38 14.06
N TYR A 120 5.80 -12.24 14.60
CA TYR A 120 4.58 -11.82 15.27
C TYR A 120 4.87 -11.22 16.64
N ALA A 121 5.73 -11.87 17.43
CA ALA A 121 6.12 -11.39 18.75
C ALA A 121 6.65 -9.94 18.68
N GLU A 122 7.47 -9.62 17.67
CA GLU A 122 8.02 -8.28 17.44
C GLU A 122 6.99 -7.19 17.10
N ILE A 123 5.79 -7.55 16.65
CA ILE A 123 4.82 -6.60 16.08
C ILE A 123 3.44 -6.67 16.72
N SER A 124 3.15 -7.71 17.50
CA SER A 124 1.84 -8.03 18.06
C SER A 124 1.22 -6.83 18.76
N ALA A 125 1.99 -6.14 19.62
CA ALA A 125 1.53 -4.94 20.32
C ALA A 125 1.04 -3.82 19.36
N GLU A 126 1.78 -3.53 18.29
CA GLU A 126 1.39 -2.53 17.29
C GLU A 126 0.29 -3.01 16.35
N LEU A 127 0.23 -4.33 16.09
CA LEU A 127 -0.82 -4.94 15.30
C LEU A 127 -2.16 -4.86 16.02
N LEU A 128 -2.18 -5.18 17.30
CA LEU A 128 -3.37 -5.21 18.15
C LEU A 128 -3.96 -3.80 18.35
N LYS A 129 -3.13 -2.76 18.42
CA LYS A 129 -3.60 -1.34 18.48
C LYS A 129 -4.50 -0.93 17.33
N ARG A 130 -4.43 -1.61 16.19
CA ARG A 130 -5.20 -1.31 14.98
C ARG A 130 -6.05 -2.48 14.50
N TRP A 131 -6.29 -3.45 15.39
CA TRP A 131 -7.08 -4.63 15.09
C TRP A 131 -8.53 -4.22 14.87
N HIS A 132 -9.11 -4.59 13.73
CA HIS A 132 -10.50 -4.31 13.44
C HIS A 132 -11.38 -5.38 14.10
N PRO A 133 -12.53 -5.04 14.72
CA PRO A 133 -13.39 -6.03 15.36
C PRO A 133 -13.96 -7.07 14.38
N GLU A 134 -14.22 -6.68 13.13
CA GLU A 134 -14.78 -7.58 12.10
C GLU A 134 -13.71 -8.14 11.15
N TRP A 135 -12.66 -7.37 10.89
CA TRP A 135 -11.70 -7.64 9.81
C TRP A 135 -10.29 -7.91 10.30
N GLU A 136 -10.09 -7.81 11.62
CA GLU A 136 -8.87 -8.20 12.30
C GLU A 136 -7.66 -7.40 11.77
N ASP A 137 -6.60 -8.08 11.31
CA ASP A 137 -5.44 -7.42 10.68
C ASP A 137 -5.57 -7.18 9.17
N ARG A 138 -6.66 -7.66 8.55
CA ARG A 138 -6.89 -7.56 7.11
C ARG A 138 -7.27 -6.14 6.75
N LYS A 139 -6.54 -5.57 5.79
CA LYS A 139 -6.83 -4.23 5.26
C LYS A 139 -6.20 -3.96 3.92
N ASN A 140 -6.79 -2.99 3.22
CA ASN A 140 -6.20 -2.36 2.06
C ASN A 140 -5.39 -1.14 2.50
N GLU A 141 -4.15 -1.05 2.03
CA GLU A 141 -3.30 0.12 2.25
C GLU A 141 -2.40 0.31 1.04
N LEU A 142 -2.75 1.30 0.21
CA LEU A 142 -2.06 1.61 -1.04
C LEU A 142 -1.54 3.03 -1.00
N VAL A 143 -0.36 3.22 -1.59
CA VAL A 143 0.24 4.54 -1.79
C VAL A 143 0.30 4.80 -3.27
N PHE A 144 -0.13 5.98 -3.69
CA PHE A 144 -0.10 6.43 -5.06
C PHE A 144 0.76 7.69 -5.17
N ILE A 145 1.57 7.74 -6.22
CA ILE A 145 2.46 8.87 -6.53
C ILE A 145 2.22 9.24 -7.99
N GLY A 146 1.98 10.51 -8.25
CA GLY A 146 1.60 10.97 -9.57
C GLY A 146 1.58 12.49 -9.68
N GLN A 147 1.24 12.97 -10.87
CA GLN A 147 1.08 14.40 -11.13
C GLN A 147 -0.40 14.75 -11.20
N HIS A 148 -0.77 15.95 -10.73
CA HIS A 148 -2.16 16.43 -10.78
C HIS A 148 -3.15 15.39 -10.23
N LEU A 149 -2.81 14.77 -9.09
CA LEU A 149 -3.67 13.77 -8.48
C LEU A 149 -4.88 14.44 -7.86
N ASP A 150 -6.07 14.08 -8.32
CA ASP A 150 -7.34 14.44 -7.70
C ASP A 150 -7.78 13.28 -6.80
N LYS A 151 -7.46 13.39 -5.51
CA LYS A 151 -7.75 12.34 -4.53
C LYS A 151 -9.24 12.01 -4.46
N GLU A 152 -10.11 13.01 -4.50
CA GLU A 152 -11.56 12.82 -4.37
C GLU A 152 -12.11 12.00 -5.53
N LYS A 153 -11.63 12.26 -6.75
CA LYS A 153 -12.02 11.51 -7.95
C LYS A 153 -11.55 10.05 -7.95
N TYR A 154 -10.46 9.72 -7.26
CA TYR A 154 -9.90 8.35 -7.24
C TYR A 154 -10.41 7.50 -6.08
N LEU A 155 -11.06 8.11 -5.08
CA LEU A 155 -11.55 7.44 -3.88
C LEU A 155 -13.08 7.24 -3.85
N SER A 156 -13.82 7.88 -4.77
CA SER A 156 -15.27 7.70 -4.96
C SER A 156 -15.61 6.37 -5.64
#